data_AF-A0A9W6SZW1-F1
#
_entry.id   AF-A0A9W6SZW1-F1
#
_cell.length_a   1.000
_cell.length_b   1.000
_cell.length_c   1.000
_cell.angle_alpha   90.00
_cell.angle_beta   90.00
_cell.angle_gamma   90.00
#
_symmetry.space_group_name_H-M   'P 1'
#
loop_
_entity.id
_entity.type
_entity.pdbx_description
1 polymer ?
#
loop_
_entity_poly.entity_id
_entity_poly.type
_entity_poly.pdbx_seq_one_letter_code
_entity_poly.pdbx_strand_id
1 'polypeptide(L)'
;MPSLPPTRGHRGQFTSLTVEQLNHNHHQVSAKMSKSKNHTAHNQTRKAHRNGIKKPKTNRYPSLKGVDAKFRRNHRYALHGTAKALAAAKKA
;
A
#
# COMPACT_ATOMS: atom_id res chain seq x y z
N MET A 1 27.61 11.97 3.34
CA MET A 1 27.17 10.56 3.29
C MET A 1 27.64 9.98 1.96
N PRO A 2 28.67 9.12 1.95
CA PRO A 2 29.21 8.55 0.71
C PRO A 2 28.31 7.44 0.15
N SER A 3 28.09 7.48 -1.17
CA SER A 3 27.36 6.48 -1.97
C SER A 3 28.18 5.20 -2.16
N LEU A 4 27.54 4.05 -2.00
CA LEU A 4 28.14 2.73 -2.27
C LEU A 4 27.96 2.34 -3.76
N PRO A 5 28.94 1.67 -4.40
CA PRO A 5 28.83 1.20 -5.79
C PRO A 5 28.04 -0.12 -5.92
N PRO A 6 27.42 -0.40 -7.08
CA PRO A 6 26.77 -1.68 -7.35
C PRO A 6 27.81 -2.79 -7.65
N THR A 7 27.65 -3.95 -7.02
CA THR A 7 28.47 -5.14 -7.28
C THR A 7 28.05 -5.87 -8.56
N ARG A 8 29.07 -6.42 -9.22
CA ARG A 8 29.12 -6.91 -10.59
C ARG A 8 28.85 -8.43 -10.65
N GLY A 9 27.80 -8.81 -11.40
CA GLY A 9 27.76 -9.95 -12.34
C GLY A 9 27.90 -11.39 -11.83
N HIS A 10 26.91 -12.22 -12.16
CA HIS A 10 27.12 -13.60 -12.61
C HIS A 10 26.43 -13.79 -13.97
N ARG A 11 27.25 -13.99 -15.00
CA ARG A 11 26.86 -14.32 -16.38
C ARG A 11 26.46 -15.80 -16.43
N GLY A 12 25.18 -16.08 -16.64
CA GLY A 12 24.68 -17.38 -17.09
C GLY A 12 24.66 -17.42 -18.62
N GLN A 13 25.25 -18.47 -19.18
CA GLN A 13 25.48 -18.72 -20.60
C GLN A 13 24.16 -18.86 -21.39
N PHE A 14 24.22 -18.51 -22.67
CA PHE A 14 23.17 -18.73 -23.67
C PHE A 14 22.95 -20.23 -23.95
N THR A 15 21.70 -20.66 -24.03
CA THR A 15 21.29 -21.73 -24.96
C THR A 15 20.02 -21.31 -25.67
N SER A 16 20.15 -21.22 -26.99
CA SER A 16 19.12 -20.96 -27.99
C SER A 16 18.00 -22.00 -27.94
N LEU A 17 16.77 -21.55 -27.67
CA LEU A 17 15.57 -22.19 -28.19
C LEU A 17 14.81 -21.12 -28.96
N THR A 18 14.78 -21.30 -30.28
CA THR A 18 13.94 -20.59 -31.23
C THR A 18 12.48 -20.72 -30.80
N VAL A 19 11.94 -19.73 -30.09
CA VAL A 19 10.49 -19.47 -30.13
C VAL A 19 10.23 -18.65 -31.39
N GLU A 20 10.25 -19.39 -32.48
CA GLU A 20 9.34 -19.27 -33.60
C GLU A 20 8.20 -18.26 -33.33
N GLN A 21 8.31 -17.11 -34.00
CA GLN A 21 7.22 -16.58 -34.80
C GLN A 21 5.80 -16.63 -34.18
N LEU A 22 5.55 -15.97 -33.04
CA LEU A 22 4.18 -15.64 -32.66
C LEU A 22 3.81 -14.22 -33.10
N ASN A 23 3.19 -14.19 -34.28
CA ASN A 23 2.11 -13.31 -34.69
C ASN A 23 2.37 -11.81 -34.70
N HIS A 24 2.96 -11.34 -35.80
CA HIS A 24 2.53 -10.07 -36.38
C HIS A 24 1.16 -10.29 -37.04
N ASN A 25 0.09 -10.05 -36.30
CA ASN A 25 -1.21 -9.71 -36.90
C ASN A 25 -1.62 -8.36 -36.33
N HIS A 26 -0.89 -7.30 -36.74
CA HIS A 26 -1.46 -5.97 -36.70
C HIS A 26 -2.52 -5.92 -37.80
N HIS A 27 -3.72 -6.41 -37.48
CA HIS A 27 -4.87 -6.28 -38.36
C HIS A 27 -5.16 -4.79 -38.54
N GLN A 28 -4.73 -4.28 -39.70
CA GLN A 28 -5.14 -3.01 -40.28
C GLN A 28 -6.63 -3.12 -40.65
N VAL A 29 -7.52 -3.05 -39.65
CA VAL A 29 -8.96 -2.97 -39.90
C VAL A 29 -9.34 -1.50 -40.03
N SER A 30 -9.44 -1.06 -41.28
CA SER A 30 -10.19 0.12 -41.69
C SER A 30 -11.67 -0.07 -41.30
N ALA A 31 -12.00 0.27 -40.06
CA ALA A 31 -13.36 0.42 -39.60
C ALA A 31 -13.45 1.80 -38.96
N LYS A 32 -14.38 2.63 -39.46
CA LYS A 32 -14.88 3.82 -38.76
C LYS A 32 -14.85 3.54 -37.27
N MET A 33 -14.07 4.30 -36.51
CA MET A 33 -14.09 4.26 -35.04
C MET A 33 -15.54 4.45 -34.60
N SER A 34 -16.26 3.35 -34.42
CA SER A 34 -17.57 3.37 -33.80
C SER A 34 -17.33 3.79 -32.37
N LYS A 35 -18.20 4.66 -31.85
CA LYS A 35 -18.03 5.24 -30.52
C LYS A 35 -17.84 4.10 -29.50
N SER A 36 -16.67 4.05 -28.86
CA SER A 36 -16.40 3.09 -27.80
C SER A 36 -17.21 3.47 -26.56
N LYS A 37 -17.48 2.49 -25.67
CA LYS A 37 -18.21 2.74 -24.43
C LYS A 37 -17.31 3.54 -23.48
N ASN A 38 -17.73 4.76 -23.14
CA ASN A 38 -16.94 5.69 -22.32
C ASN A 38 -16.84 5.27 -20.83
N HIS A 39 -17.72 4.38 -20.33
CA HIS A 39 -17.74 3.97 -18.93
C HIS A 39 -18.41 2.61 -18.70
N THR A 40 -17.85 1.79 -17.79
CA THR A 40 -18.47 0.53 -17.32
C THR A 40 -18.06 0.18 -15.88
N ALA A 41 -19.02 -0.27 -15.06
CA ALA A 41 -18.80 -0.78 -13.71
C ALA A 41 -18.76 -2.31 -13.63
N HIS A 42 -18.95 -3.02 -14.77
CA HIS A 42 -19.28 -4.45 -14.82
C HIS A 42 -18.29 -5.37 -14.08
N ASN A 43 -17.01 -5.06 -14.10
CA ASN A 43 -15.98 -5.89 -13.47
C ASN A 43 -15.39 -5.28 -12.17
N GLN A 44 -15.95 -4.17 -11.66
CA GLN A 44 -15.36 -3.53 -10.48
C GLN A 44 -15.62 -4.38 -9.22
N THR A 45 -16.87 -4.79 -9.01
CA THR A 45 -17.28 -5.63 -7.87
C THR A 45 -16.55 -6.96 -7.85
N ARG A 46 -16.43 -7.62 -9.00
CA ARG A 46 -15.74 -8.92 -9.10
C ARG A 46 -14.26 -8.79 -8.74
N LYS A 47 -13.55 -7.76 -9.21
CA LYS A 47 -12.15 -7.52 -8.83
C LYS A 47 -12.00 -7.17 -7.35
N ALA A 48 -12.88 -6.32 -6.81
CA ALA A 48 -12.84 -5.91 -5.41
C ALA A 48 -13.00 -7.11 -4.45
N HIS A 49 -13.82 -8.08 -4.82
CA HIS A 49 -14.06 -9.27 -3.99
C HIS A 49 -13.03 -10.40 -4.19
N ARG A 50 -12.16 -10.38 -5.21
CA ARG A 50 -11.11 -11.42 -5.39
C ARG A 50 -10.21 -11.55 -4.16
N ASN A 51 -9.77 -10.42 -3.60
CA ASN A 51 -8.95 -10.37 -2.38
C ASN A 51 -9.79 -10.00 -1.13
N GLY A 52 -11.09 -9.77 -1.33
CA GLY A 52 -12.02 -9.27 -0.33
C GLY A 52 -11.81 -7.79 0.04
N ILE A 53 -12.91 -7.08 0.30
CA ILE A 53 -12.88 -5.72 0.85
C ILE A 53 -12.57 -5.83 2.34
N LYS A 54 -11.35 -5.47 2.74
CA LYS A 54 -10.92 -5.55 4.14
C LYS A 54 -11.41 -4.34 4.94
N LYS A 55 -11.93 -4.59 6.14
CA LYS A 55 -12.24 -3.54 7.10
C LYS A 55 -10.94 -2.95 7.66
N PRO A 56 -10.93 -1.67 8.08
CA PRO A 56 -9.79 -1.12 8.80
C PRO A 56 -9.54 -1.92 10.08
N LYS A 57 -8.27 -2.11 10.43
CA LYS A 57 -7.88 -2.86 11.62
C LYS A 57 -8.31 -2.11 12.87
N THR A 58 -8.98 -2.79 13.79
CA THR A 58 -9.30 -2.27 15.12
C THR A 58 -8.11 -2.50 16.04
N ASN A 59 -7.57 -1.42 16.61
CA ASN A 59 -6.52 -1.49 17.63
C ASN A 59 -7.13 -1.20 18.99
N ARG A 60 -6.56 -1.76 20.07
CA ARG A 60 -6.97 -1.44 21.45
C ARG A 60 -6.95 0.07 21.75
N TYR A 61 -5.99 0.77 21.16
CA TYR A 61 -5.84 2.22 21.30
C TYR A 61 -5.87 2.88 19.91
N PRO A 62 -6.91 3.67 19.58
CA PRO A 62 -6.97 4.41 18.33
C PRO A 62 -6.10 5.68 18.38
N SER A 63 -5.85 6.29 17.21
CA SER A 63 -5.11 7.55 17.15
C SER A 63 -5.93 8.72 17.72
N LEU A 64 -5.32 9.54 18.58
CA LEU A 64 -5.93 10.79 19.07
C LEU A 64 -5.76 11.96 18.07
N LYS A 65 -5.63 11.70 16.78
CA LYS A 65 -5.53 12.75 15.75
C LYS A 65 -6.93 13.32 15.50
N GLY A 66 -7.08 14.65 15.53
CA GLY A 66 -8.37 15.32 15.36
C GLY A 66 -9.21 15.46 16.65
N VAL A 67 -8.73 14.94 17.79
CA VAL A 67 -9.35 15.18 19.10
C VAL A 67 -9.05 16.60 19.58
N ASP A 68 -10.00 17.22 20.28
CA ASP A 68 -9.88 18.59 20.80
C ASP A 68 -8.52 18.87 21.48
N ALA A 69 -7.93 19.99 21.10
CA ALA A 69 -6.62 20.38 21.57
C ALA A 69 -6.59 20.65 23.08
N LYS A 70 -7.68 21.15 23.70
CA LYS A 70 -7.71 21.38 25.15
C LYS A 70 -7.73 20.05 25.89
N PHE A 71 -8.58 19.11 25.48
CA PHE A 71 -8.59 17.76 26.00
C PHE A 71 -7.21 17.09 25.87
N ARG A 72 -6.58 17.17 24.70
CA ARG A 72 -5.25 16.57 24.46
C ARG A 72 -4.15 17.17 25.33
N ARG A 73 -4.18 18.48 25.59
CA ARG A 73 -3.22 19.12 26.51
C ARG A 73 -3.40 18.60 27.93
N ASN A 74 -4.63 18.58 28.43
CA ASN A 74 -4.94 18.07 29.76
C ASN A 74 -4.58 16.58 29.92
N HIS A 75 -4.98 15.74 28.96
CA HIS A 75 -4.72 14.31 28.98
C HIS A 75 -3.21 14.00 29.08
N ARG A 76 -2.34 14.77 28.39
CA ARG A 76 -0.89 14.61 28.52
C ARG A 76 -0.38 14.88 29.94
N TYR A 77 -0.85 15.95 30.58
CA TYR A 77 -0.43 16.27 31.94
C TYR A 77 -0.95 15.25 32.96
N ALA A 78 -2.19 14.80 32.81
CA ALA A 78 -2.77 13.75 33.65
C ALA A 78 -1.95 12.45 33.58
N LEU A 79 -1.64 11.96 32.37
CA LEU A 79 -0.81 10.76 32.18
C LEU A 79 0.60 10.90 32.76
N HIS A 80 1.22 12.08 32.62
CA HIS A 80 2.54 12.34 33.18
C HIS A 80 2.51 12.32 34.72
N GLY A 81 1.48 12.92 35.33
CA GLY A 81 1.28 12.91 36.77
C GLY A 81 1.09 11.49 37.32
N THR A 82 0.22 10.69 36.69
CA THR A 82 0.00 9.30 37.12
C THR A 82 1.24 8.44 36.95
N ALA A 83 1.98 8.60 35.85
CA ALA A 83 3.23 7.87 35.63
C ALA A 83 4.27 8.19 36.72
N LYS A 84 4.40 9.46 37.13
CA LYS A 84 5.32 9.86 38.21
C LYS A 84 4.91 9.27 39.56
N ALA A 85 3.62 9.31 39.89
CA ALA A 85 3.09 8.74 41.13
C ALA A 85 3.30 7.22 41.19
N LEU A 86 3.01 6.50 40.09
CA LEU A 86 3.24 5.06 39.99
C LEU A 86 4.72 4.71 40.09
N ALA A 87 5.61 5.52 39.50
CA ALA A 87 7.05 5.30 39.60
C ALA A 87 7.55 5.50 41.05
N ALA A 88 7.03 6.51 41.77
CA ALA A 88 7.35 6.71 43.19
C ALA A 88 6.84 5.55 44.05
N ALA A 89 5.59 5.11 43.85
CA ALA A 89 5.01 3.99 44.58
C ALA A 89 5.72 2.66 44.32
N LYS A 90 6.29 2.44 43.13
CA LYS A 90 7.09 1.26 42.80
C LYS A 90 8.51 1.29 43.38
N LYS A 91 9.02 2.47 43.74
CA LYS A 91 10.37 2.66 44.29
C LYS A 91 10.38 2.53 45.82
N ALA A 92 9.26 2.84 46.47
CA ALA A 92 9.01 2.55 47.88
C ALA A 92 8.85 1.04 48.10
#